data_AF-A0A8F2AZ01-F1
#
_entry.id   AF-A0A8F2AZ01-F1
#
_cell.length_a   1.000
_cell.length_b   1.000
_cell.length_c   1.000
_cell.angle_alpha   90.00
_cell.angle_beta   90.00
_cell.angle_gamma   90.00
#
_symmetry.space_group_name_H-M   'P 1'
#
loop_
_entity.id
_entity.type
_entity.pdbx_description
1 polymer ?
#
loop_
_entity_poly.entity_id
_entity_poly.type
_entity_poly.pdbx_seq_one_letter_code
_entity_poly.pdbx_strand_id
1 'polypeptide(L)' 'MKTALESVSVNIDTELLHKLDTLAMNTNSSKSSLIQEAIEYYLEEISDFNSAFEILNNPDSEYIEWEPVKNDLLNKD' A
#
# COMPACT_ATOMS: atom_id res chain seq x y z
N MET A 1 10.44 7.10 19.03
CA MET A 1 9.82 6.18 20.00
C MET A 1 10.09 4.77 19.51
N LYS A 2 10.62 3.85 20.33
CA LYS A 2 10.85 2.47 19.89
C LYS A 2 9.51 1.75 19.91
N THR A 3 8.96 1.43 18.73
CA THR A 3 7.69 0.70 18.62
C THR A 3 7.83 -0.66 19.29
N ALA A 4 6.89 -1.03 20.15
CA ALA A 4 6.87 -2.36 20.75
C ALA A 4 6.47 -3.38 19.68
N LEU A 5 7.25 -4.45 19.54
CA LEU A 5 6.96 -5.55 18.62
C LEU A 5 6.28 -6.68 19.39
N GLU A 6 5.15 -7.15 18.88
CA GLU A 6 4.44 -8.32 19.39
C GLU A 6 4.57 -9.48 18.41
N SER A 7 4.65 -10.70 18.94
CA SER A 7 4.72 -11.91 18.11
C SER A 7 3.32 -12.40 17.74
N VAL A 8 3.07 -12.61 16.46
CA VAL A 8 1.84 -13.21 15.94
C VAL A 8 2.18 -14.50 15.19
N SER A 9 1.36 -15.54 15.36
CA SER A 9 1.46 -16.79 14.60
C SER A 9 0.33 -16.86 13.59
N VAL A 10 0.66 -17.17 12.34
CA VAL A 10 -0.30 -17.30 11.23
C VAL A 10 0.01 -18.56 10.42
N ASN A 11 -1.02 -19.14 9.83
CA ASN A 11 -0.85 -20.21 8.85
C ASN A 11 -0.67 -19.58 7.47
N ILE A 12 0.37 -20.01 6.75
CA ILE A 12 0.69 -19.56 5.40
C ILE A 12 0.84 -20.79 4.52
N ASP A 13 0.35 -20.69 3.28
CA ASP A 13 0.52 -21.74 2.30
C ASP A 13 2.00 -22.06 2.04
N THR A 14 2.31 -23.33 1.79
CA THR A 14 3.70 -23.80 1.64
C THR A 14 4.38 -23.14 0.45
N GLU A 15 3.66 -22.92 -0.67
CA GLU A 15 4.24 -22.25 -1.83
C GLU A 15 4.57 -20.79 -1.52
N LEU A 16 3.69 -20.09 -0.80
CA LEU A 16 3.91 -18.72 -0.38
C LEU A 16 5.09 -18.59 0.59
N LEU A 17 5.24 -19.54 1.51
CA LEU A 17 6.39 -19.59 2.42
C LEU A 17 7.71 -19.73 1.64
N HIS A 18 7.77 -20.60 0.62
CA HIS A 18 8.96 -20.75 -0.21
C HIS A 18 9.31 -19.50 -1.01
N LYS A 19 8.29 -18.78 -1.53
CA LYS A 19 8.48 -17.49 -2.19
C LYS A 19 9.04 -16.44 -1.22
N LEU A 20 8.50 -16.40 0.00
CA LEU A 20 8.97 -15.50 1.05
C LEU A 20 10.41 -15.81 1.48
N ASP A 21 10.77 -17.09 1.62
CA ASP A 21 12.14 -17.51 1.92
C ASP A 21 13.12 -17.04 0.83
N THR A 22 12.75 -17.24 -0.44
CA THR A 22 13.56 -16.79 -1.58
C THR A 22 13.74 -15.28 -1.58
N LEU A 23 12.65 -14.54 -1.34
CA LEU A 23 12.68 -13.08 -1.27
C LEU A 23 13.59 -12.59 -0.15
N ALA A 24 13.44 -13.14 1.06
CA ALA A 24 14.25 -12.81 2.23
C ALA A 24 15.75 -13.03 1.98
N MET A 25 16.12 -14.12 1.30
CA MET A 25 17.50 -14.40 0.91
C MET A 25 18.02 -13.38 -0.10
N ASN A 26 17.23 -13.04 -1.12
CA ASN A 26 17.64 -12.13 -2.19
C ASN A 26 17.74 -10.66 -1.72
N THR A 27 16.92 -10.25 -0.77
CA THR A 27 16.89 -8.87 -0.25
C THR A 27 17.68 -8.70 1.04
N ASN A 28 18.31 -9.76 1.55
CA ASN A 28 19.02 -9.78 2.83
C ASN A 28 18.18 -9.20 3.98
N SER A 29 16.87 -9.43 3.94
CA SER A 29 15.88 -8.87 4.87
C SER A 29 15.20 -9.98 5.66
N SER A 30 14.74 -9.67 6.88
CA SER A 30 14.03 -10.66 7.69
C SER A 30 12.64 -10.93 7.11
N LYS A 31 12.17 -12.18 7.22
CA LYS A 31 10.79 -12.54 6.83
C LYS A 31 9.76 -11.68 7.56
N SER A 32 9.96 -11.40 8.84
CA SER A 32 9.06 -10.55 9.62
C SER A 32 9.00 -9.12 9.09
N SER A 33 10.13 -8.55 8.67
CA SER A 33 10.17 -7.21 8.07
C SER A 33 9.42 -7.18 6.74
N LEU A 34 9.63 -8.19 5.89
CA LEU A 34 8.94 -8.30 4.60
C LEU A 34 7.44 -8.54 4.77
N ILE A 35 7.03 -9.35 5.75
CA ILE A 35 5.60 -9.56 6.07
C ILE A 35 4.98 -8.25 6.57
N GLN A 36 5.67 -7.54 7.46
CA GLN A 36 5.18 -6.26 7.99
C GLN A 36 5.00 -5.24 6.85
N GLU A 37 6.02 -5.08 6.00
CA GLU A 37 5.97 -4.20 4.84
C GLU A 37 4.80 -4.59 3.91
N ALA A 38 4.66 -5.87 3.57
CA ALA A 38 3.57 -6.33 2.71
C ALA A 38 2.18 -6.06 3.30
N ILE A 39 2.01 -6.19 4.61
CA ILE A 39 0.74 -5.86 5.29
C ILE A 39 0.50 -4.35 5.28
N GLU A 40 1.52 -3.55 5.56
CA GLU A 40 1.43 -2.08 5.52
C GLU A 40 1.00 -1.60 4.12
N TYR A 41 1.68 -2.06 3.06
CA TYR A 41 1.31 -1.75 1.67
C TYR A 41 -0.11 -2.21 1.32
N TYR A 42 -0.51 -3.42 1.72
CA TYR A 42 -1.86 -3.90 1.44
C TYR A 42 -2.94 -3.02 2.10
N LEU A 43 -2.71 -2.60 3.35
CA LEU A 43 -3.66 -1.75 4.06
C LEU A 43 -3.73 -0.34 3.47
N GLU A 44 -2.60 0.22 3.05
CA GLU A 44 -2.54 1.52 2.36
C GLU A 44 -3.32 1.46 1.04
N GLU A 45 -3.07 0.47 0.19
CA GLU A 45 -3.77 0.29 -1.08
C GLU A 45 -5.29 0.11 -0.90
N ILE A 46 -5.71 -0.66 0.10
CA ILE A 46 -7.13 -0.82 0.41
C ILE A 46 -7.74 0.49 0.90
N SER A 47 -7.02 1.27 1.71
CA SER A 47 -7.47 2.58 2.18
C SER A 47 -7.65 3.56 1.01
N ASP A 48 -6.68 3.61 0.09
CA ASP A 48 -6.73 4.44 -1.11
C ASP A 48 -7.87 4.04 -2.04
N PHE A 49 -8.03 2.73 -2.27
CA PHE A 49 -9.14 2.20 -3.05
C PHE A 49 -10.49 2.59 -2.46
N ASN A 50 -10.67 2.42 -1.15
CA ASN A 50 -11.93 2.77 -0.48
C ASN A 50 -12.20 4.26 -0.57
N SER A 51 -11.18 5.10 -0.38
CA SER A 51 -11.29 6.56 -0.50
C SER A 51 -11.71 6.97 -1.92
N ALA A 52 -11.08 6.41 -2.95
CA ALA A 52 -11.43 6.66 -4.33
C ALA A 52 -12.87 6.18 -4.65
N PHE A 53 -13.26 5.03 -4.11
CA PHE A 53 -14.61 4.49 -4.29
C PHE A 53 -15.68 5.34 -3.61
N GLU A 54 -15.40 5.89 -2.42
CA GLU A 54 -16.30 6.82 -1.73
C GLU A 54 -16.49 8.12 -2.53
N ILE A 55 -15.40 8.70 -3.06
CA ILE A 55 -15.46 9.89 -3.92
C ILE A 55 -16.29 9.62 -5.18
N LEU A 56 -16.06 8.47 -5.83
CA LEU A 56 -16.78 8.09 -7.04
C LEU A 56 -18.29 7.97 -6.83
N ASN A 57 -18.72 7.41 -5.68
CA ASN A 57 -20.14 7.22 -5.37
C ASN A 57 -20.80 8.46 -4.77
N ASN A 58 -20.03 9.48 -4.40
CA ASN A 58 -20.58 10.70 -3.86
C ASN A 58 -21.04 11.63 -5.01
N PRO A 59 -22.35 11.89 -5.16
CA PRO A 59 -22.89 12.73 -6.24
C PRO A 59 -22.50 14.21 -6.10
N ASP A 60 -22.10 14.64 -4.90
CA ASP A 60 -21.67 16.00 -4.61
C ASP A 60 -20.14 16.17 -4.71
N SER A 61 -19.41 15.12 -5.13
CA SER A 61 -17.97 15.22 -5.36
C SER A 61 -17.66 16.25 -6.44
N GLU A 62 -16.89 17.27 -6.08
CA GLU A 62 -16.36 18.22 -7.04
C GLU A 62 -15.26 17.56 -7.87
N TYR A 63 -15.46 17.53 -9.19
CA TYR A 63 -14.45 17.09 -10.14
C TYR A 63 -13.67 18.30 -10.67
N ILE A 64 -12.36 18.19 -10.71
CA ILE A 64 -11.49 19.19 -11.31
C ILE A 64 -11.30 18.88 -12.80
N GLU A 65 -11.35 19.92 -13.62
CA GLU A 65 -11.07 19.79 -15.05
C GLU A 65 -9.57 19.51 -15.28
N TRP A 66 -9.28 18.59 -16.20
CA TRP A 66 -7.89 18.15 -16.43
C TRP A 66 -6.99 19.27 -16.96
N GLU A 67 -7.48 20.11 -17.87
CA GLU A 67 -6.62 21.08 -18.55
C GLU A 67 -6.12 22.20 -17.62
N PRO A 68 -6.94 22.77 -16.71
CA PRO A 68 -6.45 23.65 -15.64
C PRO A 68 -5.39 23.00 -14.76
N VAL A 69 -5.66 21.78 -14.26
CA VAL A 69 -4.73 21.06 -13.36
C VAL A 69 -3.39 20.76 -14.02
N LYS A 70 -3.42 20.36 -15.29
CA LYS A 70 -2.22 20.10 -16.08
C LYS A 70 -1.40 21.37 -16.30
N ASN A 71 -2.03 22.51 -16.53
CA ASN A 71 -1.33 23.79 -16.70
C ASN A 71 -0.68 24.24 -15.37
N ASP A 72 -1.39 24.09 -14.25
CA ASP A 72 -0.87 24.36 -12.91
C ASP A 72 0.35 23.47 -12.58
N LEU A 73 0.25 22.15 -12.82
CA LEU A 73 1.34 21.21 -12.56
C LEU A 73 2.57 21.45 -13.44
N LEU A 74 2.37 21.98 -14.65
CA LEU A 74 3.44 22.30 -15.59
C LEU A 74 3.97 23.74 -15.44
N ASN A 75 3.47 24.52 -14.48
CA ASN A 75 3.76 25.94 -14.30
C ASN A 75 3.62 26.75 -15.61
N LYS A 76 2.57 26.45 -16.39
CA LYS A 76 2.23 27.20 -17.60
C LYS A 76 1.05 28.09 -17.27
N ASP A 77 1.34 29.33 -16.89
CA ASP A 77 0.35 30.41 -16.79
C ASP A 77 -0.27 30.74 -18.16
#